data_AF-A0A7K9C9J5-F1
#
_entry.id   AF-A0A7K9C9J5-F1
#
_cell.length_a   1.000
_cell.length_b   1.000
_cell.length_c   1.000
_cell.angle_alpha   90.00
_cell.angle_beta   90.00
_cell.angle_gamma   90.00
#
_symmetry.space_group_name_H-M   'P 1'
#
loop_
_entity.id
_entity.type
_entity.pdbx_description
1 polymer ?
#
loop_
_entity_poly.entity_id
_entity_poly.type
_entity_poly.pdbx_seq_one_letter_code
_entity_poly.pdbx_strand_id
1 'polypeptide(L)' 'TASLLVSDQESLDEEIANLRKELRVKVNRLFEAQGKPELKGFNLNPMTAEEMKLINHILEG' A
#
# COMPACT_ATOMS: atom_id res chain seq x y z
N THR A 1 -22.80 19.63 -9.70
CA THR A 1 -23.11 18.82 -8.50
C THR A 1 -22.24 17.58 -8.42
N ALA A 2 -22.03 16.83 -9.51
CA ALA A 2 -21.16 15.63 -9.49
C ALA A 2 -19.69 15.87 -9.08
N SER A 3 -19.10 17.00 -9.47
CA SER A 3 -17.69 17.30 -9.16
C SER A 3 -17.39 17.48 -7.66
N LEU A 4 -18.33 18.03 -6.88
CA LEU A 4 -18.18 18.14 -5.42
C LEU A 4 -18.18 16.75 -4.77
N LEU A 5 -19.06 15.86 -5.24
CA LEU A 5 -19.18 14.50 -4.71
C LEU A 5 -17.93 13.64 -5.01
N VAL A 6 -17.30 13.86 -6.18
CA VAL A 6 -16.05 13.17 -6.54
C VAL A 6 -14.89 13.68 -5.69
N SER A 7 -14.76 14.99 -5.52
CA SER A 7 -13.70 15.58 -4.69
C SER A 7 -13.82 15.16 -3.21
N ASP A 8 -15.05 15.07 -2.69
CA ASP A 8 -15.30 14.57 -1.34
C ASP A 8 -14.89 13.10 -1.21
N GLN A 9 -15.18 12.28 -2.22
CA GLN A 9 -14.76 10.87 -2.23
C GLN A 9 -13.23 10.73 -2.27
N GLU A 10 -12.55 11.49 -3.13
CA GLU A 10 -11.08 11.48 -3.22
C GLU A 10 -10.44 11.86 -1.88
N SER A 11 -11.01 12.85 -1.19
CA SER A 11 -10.53 13.29 0.12
C SER A 11 -10.74 12.21 1.20
N LEU A 12 -11.90 11.55 1.19
CA LEU A 12 -12.19 10.43 2.10
C LEU A 12 -11.26 9.25 1.85
N ASP A 13 -10.99 8.91 0.58
CA ASP A 13 -10.07 7.85 0.23
C ASP A 13 -8.63 8.15 0.70
N GLU A 14 -8.20 9.41 0.59
CA GLU A 14 -6.90 9.86 1.11
C GLU A 14 -6.83 9.76 2.63
N GLU A 15 -7.85 10.20 3.36
CA GLU A 15 -7.92 10.06 4.81
C GLU A 15 -7.91 8.59 5.26
N ILE A 16 -8.67 7.72 4.57
CA ILE A 16 -8.67 6.27 4.82
C ILE A 16 -7.29 5.68 4.58
N ALA A 17 -6.60 6.08 3.51
CA ALA A 17 -5.25 5.62 3.20
C ALA A 17 -4.26 6.05 4.29
N ASN A 18 -4.34 7.30 4.75
CA ASN A 18 -3.51 7.84 5.81
C ASN A 18 -3.74 7.11 7.15
N LEU A 19 -4.99 6.90 7.55
CA LEU A 19 -5.34 6.14 8.76
C LEU A 19 -4.80 4.71 8.72
N ARG A 20 -4.92 4.03 7.58
CA ARG A 20 -4.38 2.68 7.38
C ARG A 20 -2.86 2.66 7.50
N LYS A 21 -2.17 3.66 6.94
CA LYS A 21 -0.71 3.80 7.02
C LYS A 21 -0.24 3.98 8.46
N GLU A 22 -0.90 4.83 9.25
CA GLU A 22 -0.56 5.03 10.66
C GLU A 22 -0.81 3.79 11.51
N LEU A 23 -1.95 3.13 11.31
CA LEU A 23 -2.29 1.91 12.04
C LEU A 23 -1.28 0.80 11.73
N ARG A 24 -0.82 0.70 10.48
CA ARG A 24 0.21 -0.26 10.07
C ARG A 24 1.51 -0.12 10.86
N VAL A 25 2.00 1.12 11.05
CA VAL A 25 3.24 1.35 11.84
C VAL A 25 3.07 0.83 13.26
N LYS A 26 1.89 1.08 13.86
CA LYS A 26 1.56 0.62 15.22
C LYS A 26 1.48 -0.91 15.28
N VAL A 27 0.86 -1.55 14.29
CA VAL A 27 0.72 -3.01 14.21
C VAL A 27 2.07 -3.70 13.98
N ASN A 28 2.92 -3.17 13.09
CA ASN A 28 4.25 -3.73 12.86
C ASN A 28 5.12 -3.68 14.12
N ARG A 29 5.16 -2.51 14.78
CA ARG A 29 5.88 -2.37 16.06
C ARG A 29 5.37 -3.33 17.14
N LEU A 30 4.07 -3.60 17.15
CA LEU A 30 3.46 -4.56 18.07
C LEU A 30 3.83 -6.01 17.72
N PHE A 31 3.92 -6.37 16.44
CA PHE A 31 4.38 -7.68 16.00
C PHE A 31 5.86 -7.91 16.31
N GLU A 32 6.71 -6.91 16.07
CA GLU A 32 8.12 -6.94 16.50
C GLU A 32 8.23 -7.16 18.01
N ALA A 33 7.47 -6.41 18.81
CA ALA A 33 7.45 -6.55 20.27
C ALA A 33 6.93 -7.93 20.73
N GLN A 34 6.08 -8.58 19.94
CA GLN A 34 5.58 -9.93 20.19
C GLN A 34 6.52 -11.03 19.65
N GLY A 35 7.63 -10.67 19.00
CA GLY A 35 8.53 -11.64 18.36
C GLY A 35 7.89 -12.38 17.17
N LYS A 36 6.81 -11.84 16.60
CA LYS A 36 6.18 -12.40 15.41
C LYS A 36 6.94 -11.92 14.17
N PRO A 37 7.09 -12.79 13.15
CA PRO A 37 7.67 -12.36 11.89
C PRO A 37 6.82 -11.24 11.28
N GLU A 38 7.48 -10.23 10.71
CA GLU A 38 6.78 -9.21 9.93
C GLU A 38 5.95 -9.89 8.82
N LEU A 39 4.76 -9.35 8.55
CA LEU A 39 3.90 -9.86 7.49
C LEU A 39 4.55 -9.59 6.12
N LYS A 40 5.31 -10.57 5.62
CA LYS A 40 5.85 -10.55 4.26
C LYS A 40 4.69 -10.52 3.25
N GLY A 41 4.73 -9.60 2.29
CA GLY A 41 3.69 -9.46 1.27
C GLY A 41 2.48 -8.61 1.69
N PHE A 42 2.37 -8.19 2.95
CA PHE A 42 1.45 -7.11 3.32
C PHE A 42 2.04 -5.79 2.81
N ASN A 43 1.31 -5.06 1.96
CA ASN A 43 1.75 -3.82 1.27
C ASN A 43 2.53 -4.01 -0.05
N LEU A 44 2.32 -5.12 -0.76
CA LEU A 44 2.64 -5.19 -2.19
C LEU A 44 1.38 -4.90 -2.98
N ASN A 45 1.42 -3.84 -3.79
CA ASN A 45 0.47 -3.73 -4.89
C ASN A 45 0.86 -4.77 -5.95
N PRO A 46 -0.10 -5.39 -6.64
CA PRO A 46 0.24 -6.19 -7.81
C PRO A 46 1.05 -5.32 -8.77
N MET A 47 2.22 -5.80 -9.18
CA MET A 47 3.05 -5.10 -10.17
C MET A 47 2.25 -4.88 -11.44
N THR A 48 2.39 -3.70 -12.00
CA THR A 48 1.82 -3.37 -13.31
C THR A 48 2.50 -4.20 -14.41
N ALA A 49 1.83 -4.33 -15.55
CA ALA A 49 2.40 -5.04 -16.70
C ALA A 49 3.70 -4.38 -17.20
N GLU A 50 3.86 -3.07 -17.01
CA GLU A 50 5.07 -2.33 -17.36
C GLU A 50 6.21 -2.62 -16.38
N GLU A 51 5.95 -2.57 -15.08
CA GLU A 51 6.94 -2.93 -14.05
C GLU A 51 7.39 -4.39 -14.21
N MET A 52 6.48 -5.31 -14.54
CA MET A 52 6.81 -6.72 -14.83
C MET A 52 7.72 -6.87 -16.05
N LYS A 53 7.42 -6.16 -17.15
CA LYS A 53 8.27 -6.18 -18.35
C LYS A 53 9.67 -5.61 -18.08
N LEU A 54 9.75 -4.53 -17.30
CA LEU A 54 11.03 -3.93 -16.91
C LEU A 54 11.88 -4.92 -16.10
N ILE A 55 11.28 -5.59 -15.13
CA ILE A 55 11.97 -6.61 -14.32
C ILE A 55 12.44 -7.77 -15.20
N ASN A 56 11.60 -8.28 -16.10
CA ASN A 56 12.01 -9.35 -17.02
C ASN A 56 13.18 -8.92 -17.92
N HIS A 57 13.18 -7.68 -18.42
CA HIS A 57 14.29 -7.17 -19.22
C HIS A 57 15.61 -7.07 -18.43
N ILE A 58 15.53 -6.66 -17.15
CA ILE A 58 16.71 -6.57 -16.26
C ILE A 58 17.24 -7.97 -15.90
N LEU A 59 16.35 -8.96 -15.75
CA LEU A 59 16.72 -10.33 -15.38
C LEU A 59 17.20 -11.18 -16.57
N GLU A 60 16.79 -10.84 -17.80
CA GLU A 60 17.23 -11.50 -19.05
C GLU A 60 18.48 -10.82 -19.68
N GLY A 61 18.98 -9.73 -19.08
CA GLY A 61 20.26 -9.12 -19.41
C GLY A 61 21.46 -9.80 -18.74
#